data_AF-A0A150FZA9-F1
#
_entry.id   AF-A0A150FZA9-F1
#
_cell.length_a   1.000
_cell.length_b   1.000
_cell.length_c   1.000
_cell.angle_alpha   90.00
_cell.angle_beta   90.00
_cell.angle_gamma   90.00
#
_symmetry.space_group_name_H-M   'P 1'
#
loop_
_entity.id
_entity.type
_entity.pdbx_description
1 polymer ?
#
loop_
_entity_poly.entity_id
_entity_poly.type
_entity_poly.pdbx_seq_one_letter_code
_entity_poly.pdbx_strand_id
1 'polypeptide(L)'
;MWKFVSAGNSGNHPKLFSLNGFKGRQTWEFDPSAGTPEQRAEAERLREAYAANKDTQHHSADELLRLQCADRIRAKKHAPPAGPVPEQLSPERVESHLKGAISFYECLQQDDGHWPGDYGGPMFLLPGLVIVLYTTGALDQIHSRGGATAISSWGKFWLAVLGVYSWDGMNPLTPEMWLLPHSGWTGIGWLHPGRFWCHCRMVYLPMSYVYGKRGTCKETPLTAAIRAELYPMPYGKIDWNAARNQCAKEDLYYPHPMVQAENVLMGSPLRRWALAECMKHIHYEDENTRYVDIGPVNKVINMLACWLEDPNGEPYKKWVPRLVETPG
;
A
#
# COMPACT_ATOMS: atom_id res chain seq x y z
N MET A 1 18.61 -8.91 15.71
CA MET A 1 18.39 -7.56 15.14
C MET A 1 17.90 -7.69 13.70
N TRP A 2 17.22 -6.67 13.18
CA TRP A 2 16.86 -6.59 11.78
C TRP A 2 18.10 -6.38 10.91
N LYS A 3 18.24 -7.19 9.86
CA LYS A 3 19.28 -7.10 8.84
C LYS A 3 18.67 -6.65 7.53
N PHE A 4 19.33 -5.69 6.91
CA PHE A 4 19.02 -5.28 5.55
C PHE A 4 19.63 -6.30 4.59
N VAL A 5 18.82 -6.83 3.69
CA VAL A 5 19.24 -7.81 2.69
C VAL A 5 19.05 -7.20 1.31
N SER A 6 20.17 -6.92 0.66
CA SER A 6 20.20 -6.64 -0.77
C SER A 6 20.07 -7.94 -1.58
N ALA A 7 19.47 -7.81 -2.74
CA ALA A 7 19.05 -8.85 -3.66
C ALA A 7 20.08 -9.92 -4.04
N GLY A 8 21.38 -9.66 -3.92
CA GLY A 8 22.44 -10.61 -4.27
C GLY A 8 22.26 -11.99 -3.62
N ASN A 9 21.52 -12.07 -2.51
CA ASN A 9 21.24 -13.29 -1.75
C ASN A 9 19.80 -13.83 -1.89
N SER A 10 18.92 -13.22 -2.70
CA SER A 10 17.49 -13.59 -2.81
C SER A 10 17.19 -14.80 -3.72
N GLY A 11 18.22 -15.41 -4.31
CA GLY A 11 18.11 -16.32 -5.46
C GLY A 11 17.52 -17.73 -5.24
N ASN A 12 17.08 -18.09 -4.04
CA ASN A 12 16.73 -19.49 -3.72
C ASN A 12 15.23 -19.79 -3.59
N HIS A 13 14.36 -18.79 -3.75
CA HIS A 13 12.91 -19.04 -3.62
C HIS A 13 12.30 -19.53 -4.95
N PRO A 14 11.67 -20.73 -5.01
CA PRO A 14 11.24 -21.36 -6.27
C PRO A 14 10.15 -20.59 -7.04
N LYS A 15 9.50 -19.62 -6.38
CA LYS A 15 8.44 -18.78 -6.95
C LYS A 15 8.83 -17.31 -7.16
N LEU A 16 10.07 -16.95 -6.83
CA LEU A 16 10.63 -15.63 -7.13
C LEU A 16 11.42 -15.72 -8.44
N PHE A 17 11.24 -14.74 -9.31
CA PHE A 17 11.94 -14.67 -10.59
C PHE A 17 12.13 -13.21 -11.00
N SER A 18 13.26 -12.89 -11.63
CA SER A 18 13.60 -11.53 -12.05
C SER A 18 14.33 -11.53 -13.40
N LEU A 19 14.22 -10.45 -14.17
CA LEU A 19 14.99 -10.24 -15.41
C LEU A 19 16.41 -9.75 -15.13
N ASN A 20 16.65 -9.12 -13.98
CA ASN A 20 17.91 -8.46 -13.67
C ASN A 20 18.72 -9.19 -12.59
N GLY A 21 18.41 -10.47 -12.32
CA GLY A 21 19.05 -11.22 -11.24
C GLY A 21 18.74 -10.66 -9.86
N PHE A 22 17.51 -10.14 -9.68
CA PHE A 22 16.99 -9.50 -8.47
C PHE A 22 17.61 -8.15 -8.08
N LYS A 23 18.64 -7.66 -8.77
CA LYS A 23 19.31 -6.38 -8.46
C LYS A 23 18.31 -5.25 -8.14
N GLY A 24 18.54 -4.55 -7.04
CA GLY A 24 17.66 -3.49 -6.53
C GLY A 24 16.55 -3.96 -5.60
N ARG A 25 16.34 -5.27 -5.44
CA ARG A 25 15.39 -5.82 -4.45
C ARG A 25 15.91 -5.63 -3.03
N GLN A 26 15.03 -5.16 -2.16
CA GLN A 26 15.33 -4.80 -0.77
C GLN A 26 14.38 -5.55 0.16
N THR A 27 14.92 -6.24 1.15
CA THR A 27 14.14 -6.89 2.20
C THR A 27 14.79 -6.74 3.56
N TRP A 28 13.99 -6.91 4.62
CA TRP A 28 14.46 -6.94 6.00
C TRP A 28 14.20 -8.30 6.62
N GLU A 29 15.23 -8.89 7.22
CA GLU A 29 15.15 -10.19 7.89
C GLU A 29 15.54 -10.05 9.35
N PHE A 30 14.74 -10.61 10.25
CA PHE A 30 15.08 -10.64 11.66
C PHE A 30 15.96 -11.85 11.98
N ASP A 31 17.16 -11.59 12.48
CA ASP A 31 18.10 -12.62 12.93
C ASP A 31 18.44 -12.35 14.41
N PRO A 32 18.03 -13.22 15.36
CA PRO A 32 18.29 -13.00 16.78
C PRO A 32 19.78 -13.06 17.13
N SER A 33 20.59 -13.73 16.32
CA SER A 33 22.03 -13.90 16.51
C SER A 33 22.87 -12.82 15.80
N ALA A 34 22.24 -12.02 14.94
CA ALA A 34 22.91 -10.95 14.19
C ALA A 34 23.56 -9.89 15.07
N GLY A 35 24.69 -9.39 14.58
CA GLY A 35 25.41 -8.22 15.10
C GLY A 35 26.26 -8.51 16.34
N THR A 36 27.09 -7.55 16.72
CA THR A 36 27.76 -7.56 18.03
C THR A 36 26.77 -7.12 19.13
N PRO A 37 27.05 -7.37 20.42
CA PRO A 37 26.25 -6.83 21.52
C PRO A 37 26.04 -5.31 21.41
N GLU A 38 27.07 -4.57 20.99
CA GLU A 38 27.04 -3.12 20.82
C GLU A 38 26.13 -2.71 19.68
N GLN A 39 26.17 -3.40 18.53
CA GLN A 39 25.27 -3.13 17.41
C GLN A 39 23.81 -3.41 17.77
N ARG A 40 23.55 -4.46 18.56
CA ARG A 40 22.19 -4.75 19.04
C ARG A 40 21.70 -3.70 20.03
N ALA A 41 22.56 -3.26 20.95
CA ALA A 41 22.23 -2.19 21.89
C ALA A 41 21.96 -0.87 21.15
N GLU A 42 22.77 -0.56 20.13
CA GLU A 42 22.57 0.62 19.30
C GLU A 42 21.27 0.55 18.49
N ALA A 43 20.95 -0.61 17.92
CA ALA A 43 19.67 -0.80 17.22
C ALA A 43 18.45 -0.59 18.15
N GLU A 44 18.52 -1.05 19.41
CA GLU A 44 17.45 -0.80 20.38
C GLU A 44 17.40 0.68 20.78
N ARG A 45 18.56 1.33 20.97
CA ARG A 45 18.63 2.78 21.23
C ARG A 45 17.98 3.59 20.11
N LEU A 46 18.24 3.25 18.85
CA LEU A 46 17.61 3.91 17.68
C LEU A 46 16.09 3.69 17.67
N ARG A 47 15.63 2.48 18.01
CA ARG A 47 14.21 2.15 18.12
C ARG A 47 13.51 2.94 19.24
N GLU A 48 14.13 3.02 20.41
CA GLU A 48 13.64 3.82 21.55
C GLU A 48 13.61 5.33 21.21
N ALA A 49 14.67 5.83 20.57
CA ALA A 49 14.76 7.21 20.13
C ALA A 49 13.65 7.55 19.11
N TYR A 50 13.41 6.70 18.12
CA TYR A 50 12.30 6.86 17.19
C TYR A 50 10.95 6.85 17.92
N ALA A 51 10.73 5.90 18.84
CA ALA A 51 9.48 5.82 19.60
C ALA A 51 9.21 7.07 20.45
N ALA A 52 10.25 7.67 21.01
CA ALA A 52 10.17 8.91 21.80
C ALA A 52 9.93 10.17 20.96
N ASN A 53 10.35 10.18 19.69
CA ASN A 53 10.32 11.36 18.81
C ASN A 53 9.34 11.27 17.63
N LYS A 54 8.58 10.17 17.51
CA LYS A 54 7.68 9.87 16.39
C LYS A 54 6.66 10.97 16.04
N ASP A 55 6.31 11.81 17.02
CA ASP A 55 5.35 12.91 16.85
C ASP A 55 5.97 14.11 16.10
N THR A 56 7.30 14.25 16.13
CA THR A 56 8.06 15.30 15.42
C THR A 56 8.90 14.75 14.27
N GLN A 57 9.27 13.47 14.33
CA GLN A 57 10.05 12.78 13.31
C GLN A 57 9.23 11.58 12.80
N HIS A 58 8.53 11.81 11.69
CA HIS A 58 7.56 10.83 11.16
C HIS A 58 8.21 9.63 10.43
N HIS A 59 9.51 9.69 10.14
CA HIS A 59 10.24 8.64 9.43
C HIS A 59 11.47 8.20 10.20
N SER A 60 11.81 6.91 10.07
CA SER A 60 12.96 6.26 10.72
C SER A 60 14.33 6.79 10.28
N ALA A 61 14.38 7.68 9.27
CA ALA A 61 15.57 8.32 8.70
C ALA A 61 16.67 7.33 8.24
N ASP A 62 16.27 6.10 7.89
CA ASP A 62 17.15 5.00 7.49
C ASP A 62 18.23 4.64 8.55
N GLU A 63 18.02 4.96 9.82
CA GLU A 63 19.07 4.85 10.84
C GLU A 63 19.56 3.40 11.03
N LEU A 64 18.65 2.41 10.96
CA LEU A 64 19.00 0.98 11.01
C LEU A 64 19.79 0.50 9.78
N LEU A 65 19.57 1.10 8.62
CA LEU A 65 20.35 0.83 7.42
C LEU A 65 21.75 1.45 7.56
N ARG A 66 21.82 2.71 8.01
CA ARG A 66 23.09 3.42 8.22
C ARG A 66 23.96 2.76 9.29
N LEU A 67 23.35 2.17 10.32
CA LEU A 67 24.04 1.35 11.32
C LEU A 67 24.78 0.16 10.65
N GLN A 68 24.16 -0.48 9.66
CA GLN A 68 24.77 -1.60 8.93
C GLN A 68 25.82 -1.14 7.91
N CYS A 69 25.78 0.12 7.47
CA CYS A 69 26.80 0.75 6.63
C CYS A 69 27.89 1.50 7.43
N ALA A 70 27.88 1.42 8.78
CA ALA A 70 28.69 2.28 9.63
C ALA A 70 30.19 2.21 9.34
N ASP A 71 30.73 1.02 9.05
CA ASP A 71 32.16 0.86 8.73
C ASP A 71 32.54 1.57 7.43
N ARG A 72 31.69 1.48 6.40
CA ARG A 72 31.89 2.19 5.13
C ARG A 72 31.82 3.70 5.33
N ILE A 73 30.83 4.16 6.10
CA ILE A 73 30.64 5.58 6.43
C ILE A 73 31.85 6.12 7.22
N ARG A 74 32.39 5.34 8.16
CA ARG A 74 33.61 5.68 8.90
C ARG A 74 34.84 5.75 7.99
N ALA A 75 34.91 4.90 6.98
CA ALA A 75 36.00 4.82 6.01
C ALA A 75 35.83 5.75 4.79
N LYS A 76 34.88 6.69 4.80
CA LYS A 76 34.63 7.59 3.67
C LYS A 76 35.87 8.42 3.29
N LYS A 77 36.08 8.63 1.99
CA LYS A 77 37.25 9.35 1.45
C LYS A 77 37.25 10.83 1.77
N HIS A 78 36.07 11.44 1.71
CA HIS A 78 35.89 12.88 1.95
C HIS A 78 34.84 13.12 3.03
N ALA A 79 35.09 14.14 3.85
CA ALA A 79 34.12 14.66 4.81
C ALA A 79 33.82 16.13 4.47
N PRO A 80 32.57 16.59 4.68
CA PRO A 80 32.27 17.99 4.53
C PRO A 80 33.09 18.83 5.54
N PRO A 81 33.42 20.09 5.22
CA PRO A 81 34.06 21.01 6.15
C PRO A 81 33.31 21.10 7.49
N ALA A 82 34.04 21.09 8.60
CA ALA A 82 33.47 21.27 9.93
C ALA A 82 33.10 22.73 10.20
N GLY A 83 32.17 22.95 11.15
CA GLY A 83 31.74 24.27 11.59
C GLY A 83 30.54 24.84 10.82
N PRO A 84 30.07 26.04 11.19
CA PRO A 84 28.88 26.64 10.63
C PRO A 84 29.05 26.96 9.13
N VAL A 85 27.97 26.83 8.38
CA VAL A 85 27.90 27.22 6.96
C VAL A 85 27.79 28.76 6.90
N PRO A 86 28.75 29.46 6.27
CA PRO A 86 28.73 30.90 6.13
C PRO A 86 27.65 31.30 5.14
N GLU A 87 27.17 32.53 5.27
CA GLU A 87 26.13 33.09 4.41
C GLU A 87 26.57 33.19 2.94
N GLN A 88 27.88 33.39 2.70
CA GLN A 88 28.49 33.33 1.37
C GLN A 88 29.46 32.15 1.27
N LEU A 89 29.19 31.26 0.33
CA LEU A 89 30.01 30.08 0.04
C LEU A 89 30.98 30.37 -1.10
N SER A 90 32.27 30.10 -0.89
CA SER A 90 33.23 30.09 -1.98
C SER A 90 33.04 28.84 -2.86
N PRO A 91 33.41 28.90 -4.16
CA PRO A 91 33.35 27.73 -5.04
C PRO A 91 34.07 26.50 -4.48
N GLU A 92 35.23 26.69 -3.85
CA GLU A 92 36.03 25.60 -3.25
C GLU A 92 35.32 24.96 -2.06
N ARG A 93 34.60 25.78 -1.28
CA ARG A 93 33.82 25.28 -0.16
C ARG A 93 32.60 24.49 -0.65
N VAL A 94 31.92 24.96 -1.70
CA VAL A 94 30.85 24.21 -2.37
C VAL A 94 31.38 22.86 -2.87
N GLU A 95 32.50 22.85 -3.58
CA GLU A 95 33.12 21.63 -4.08
C GLU A 95 33.47 20.65 -2.95
N SER A 96 34.01 21.15 -1.84
CA SER A 96 34.34 20.33 -0.67
C SER A 96 33.09 19.69 -0.03
N HIS A 97 32.00 20.45 0.09
CA HIS A 97 30.72 19.90 0.57
C HIS A 97 30.16 18.85 -0.39
N LEU A 98 30.21 19.10 -1.72
CA LEU A 98 29.75 18.14 -2.73
C LEU A 98 30.57 16.85 -2.70
N LYS A 99 31.90 16.92 -2.62
CA LYS A 99 32.77 15.74 -2.47
C LYS A 99 32.44 14.95 -1.21
N GLY A 100 32.21 15.65 -0.09
CA GLY A 100 31.79 15.01 1.17
C GLY A 100 30.42 14.32 1.04
N ALA A 101 29.45 14.95 0.38
CA ALA A 101 28.12 14.39 0.15
C ALA A 101 28.17 13.16 -0.78
N ILE A 102 28.91 13.22 -1.88
CA ILE A 102 29.13 12.10 -2.81
C ILE A 102 29.81 10.95 -2.07
N SER A 103 30.92 11.21 -1.35
CA SER A 103 31.59 10.17 -0.57
C SER A 103 30.70 9.54 0.49
N PHE A 104 29.78 10.31 1.10
CA PHE A 104 28.80 9.75 2.02
C PHE A 104 27.79 8.83 1.29
N TYR A 105 27.21 9.27 0.18
CA TYR A 105 26.24 8.47 -0.58
C TYR A 105 26.88 7.21 -1.18
N GLU A 106 28.12 7.26 -1.67
CA GLU A 106 28.88 6.08 -2.10
C GLU A 106 28.97 5.00 -1.00
N CYS A 107 28.99 5.39 0.28
CA CYS A 107 29.01 4.44 1.39
C CYS A 107 27.68 3.70 1.59
N LEU A 108 26.57 4.21 1.04
CA LEU A 108 25.23 3.63 1.17
C LEU A 108 24.87 2.70 0.01
N GLN A 109 25.62 2.74 -1.10
CA GLN A 109 25.39 1.90 -2.28
C GLN A 109 25.55 0.41 -1.93
N GLN A 110 24.62 -0.43 -2.31
CA GLN A 110 24.71 -1.87 -2.03
C GLN A 110 25.61 -2.58 -3.04
N ASP A 111 26.00 -3.81 -2.74
CA ASP A 111 26.96 -4.59 -3.55
C ASP A 111 26.47 -4.87 -4.98
N ASP A 112 25.14 -4.85 -5.19
CA ASP A 112 24.49 -4.95 -6.50
C ASP A 112 24.34 -3.60 -7.22
N GLY A 113 24.84 -2.51 -6.63
CA GLY A 113 24.98 -1.19 -7.23
C GLY A 113 23.81 -0.24 -7.00
N HIS A 114 22.74 -0.65 -6.32
CA HIS A 114 21.60 0.21 -6.05
C HIS A 114 21.77 1.03 -4.76
N TRP A 115 20.99 2.11 -4.63
CA TRP A 115 20.84 2.86 -3.38
C TRP A 115 19.49 2.53 -2.75
N PRO A 116 19.46 1.89 -1.58
CA PRO A 116 18.23 1.65 -0.86
C PRO A 116 17.79 2.93 -0.16
N GLY A 117 16.49 3.01 0.09
CA GLY A 117 15.89 4.10 0.83
C GLY A 117 14.51 3.69 1.28
N ASP A 118 14.15 4.08 2.50
CA ASP A 118 12.78 3.99 2.97
C ASP A 118 11.88 4.82 2.04
N TYR A 119 11.11 4.11 1.22
CA TYR A 119 10.08 4.69 0.35
C TYR A 119 8.69 4.53 0.98
N GLY A 120 8.64 4.65 2.31
CA GLY A 120 7.42 4.83 3.06
C GLY A 120 6.75 6.16 2.74
N GLY A 121 5.54 6.33 3.25
CA GLY A 121 4.72 7.51 3.02
C GLY A 121 3.32 7.25 3.54
N PRO A 122 2.32 7.00 2.68
CA PRO A 122 0.98 6.66 3.13
C PRO A 122 0.95 5.19 3.56
N MET A 123 1.46 4.91 4.74
CA MET A 123 1.22 3.64 5.39
C MET A 123 0.23 3.89 6.54
N PHE A 124 -0.74 3.00 6.70
CA PHE A 124 -1.41 2.73 7.99
C PHE A 124 -2.19 3.84 8.76
N LEU A 125 -2.65 4.94 8.15
CA LEU A 125 -3.51 5.89 8.90
C LEU A 125 -4.73 5.21 9.55
N LEU A 126 -5.32 4.19 8.92
CA LEU A 126 -6.49 3.48 9.45
C LEU A 126 -6.16 2.57 10.65
N PRO A 127 -5.22 1.61 10.60
CA PRO A 127 -4.88 0.80 11.78
C PRO A 127 -4.37 1.64 12.97
N GLY A 128 -3.52 2.65 12.71
CA GLY A 128 -3.00 3.52 13.76
C GLY A 128 -4.09 4.39 14.41
N LEU A 129 -4.95 5.01 13.60
CA LEU A 129 -6.10 5.78 14.09
C LEU A 129 -7.08 4.89 14.86
N VAL A 130 -7.39 3.69 14.36
CA VAL A 130 -8.28 2.75 15.04
C VAL A 130 -7.71 2.36 16.40
N ILE A 131 -6.42 2.03 16.50
CA ILE A 131 -5.77 1.69 17.78
C ILE A 131 -5.82 2.88 18.75
N VAL A 132 -5.50 4.09 18.29
CA VAL A 132 -5.50 5.29 19.14
C VAL A 132 -6.91 5.64 19.63
N LEU A 133 -7.91 5.66 18.74
CA LEU A 133 -9.28 5.97 19.11
C LEU A 133 -9.87 4.93 20.07
N TYR A 134 -9.56 3.65 19.85
CA TYR A 134 -9.94 2.58 20.77
C TYR A 134 -9.28 2.74 22.14
N THR A 135 -7.97 2.99 22.17
CA THR A 135 -7.18 3.13 23.42
C THR A 135 -7.60 4.37 24.21
N THR A 136 -7.92 5.47 23.52
CA THR A 136 -8.32 6.74 24.14
C THR A 136 -9.81 6.80 24.48
N GLY A 137 -10.60 5.79 24.12
CA GLY A 137 -12.06 5.82 24.25
C GLY A 137 -12.73 6.88 23.36
N ALA A 138 -12.03 7.39 22.34
CA ALA A 138 -12.49 8.48 21.49
C ALA A 138 -13.29 8.00 20.25
N LEU A 139 -13.84 6.78 20.27
CA LEU A 139 -14.70 6.26 19.20
C LEU A 139 -15.94 7.16 18.95
N ASP A 140 -16.42 7.85 20.00
CA ASP A 140 -17.50 8.83 19.90
C ASP A 140 -17.21 9.94 18.86
N GLN A 141 -15.93 10.26 18.62
CA GLN A 141 -15.54 11.23 17.61
C GLN A 141 -15.88 10.76 16.20
N ILE A 142 -15.73 9.45 15.90
CA ILE A 142 -16.15 8.88 14.61
C ILE A 142 -17.68 8.81 14.57
N HIS A 143 -18.34 8.38 15.65
CA HIS A 143 -19.80 8.27 15.71
C HIS A 143 -20.49 9.62 15.46
N SER A 144 -19.94 10.71 16.02
CA SER A 144 -20.44 12.07 15.80
C SER A 144 -20.39 12.52 14.33
N ARG A 145 -19.55 11.88 13.52
CA ARG A 145 -19.38 12.12 12.08
C ARG A 145 -20.15 11.13 11.20
N GLY A 146 -21.00 10.29 11.81
CA GLY A 146 -21.78 9.25 11.13
C GLY A 146 -21.20 7.83 11.24
N GLY A 147 -20.12 7.63 11.99
CA GLY A 147 -19.46 6.33 12.07
C GLY A 147 -18.87 5.91 10.73
N ALA A 148 -18.76 4.61 10.52
CA ALA A 148 -18.25 4.06 9.27
C ALA A 148 -19.18 4.27 8.05
N THR A 149 -20.45 4.72 8.18
CA THR A 149 -21.28 5.03 7.00
C THR A 149 -20.76 6.25 6.23
N ALA A 150 -20.06 7.15 6.90
CA ALA A 150 -19.46 8.35 6.32
C ALA A 150 -18.00 8.17 5.86
N ILE A 151 -17.45 6.95 5.90
CA ILE A 151 -16.09 6.70 5.40
C ILE A 151 -16.01 6.92 3.88
N SER A 152 -14.84 7.29 3.36
CA SER A 152 -14.62 7.45 1.91
C SER A 152 -14.84 6.15 1.13
N SER A 153 -15.05 6.25 -0.19
CA SER A 153 -15.43 5.10 -1.05
C SER A 153 -14.46 3.91 -1.00
N TRP A 154 -13.16 4.17 -0.92
CA TRP A 154 -12.15 3.11 -0.75
C TRP A 154 -12.18 2.48 0.65
N GLY A 155 -12.52 3.26 1.68
CA GLY A 155 -12.79 2.72 3.01
C GLY A 155 -14.01 1.79 3.02
N LYS A 156 -15.09 2.19 2.35
CA LYS A 156 -16.29 1.33 2.19
C LYS A 156 -15.93 0.00 1.50
N PHE A 157 -15.08 0.05 0.47
CA PHE A 157 -14.59 -1.15 -0.22
C PHE A 157 -13.90 -2.12 0.74
N TRP A 158 -12.92 -1.64 1.51
CA TRP A 158 -12.18 -2.49 2.44
C TRP A 158 -13.05 -3.04 3.57
N LEU A 159 -13.96 -2.24 4.12
CA LEU A 159 -14.90 -2.71 5.14
C LEU A 159 -15.91 -3.72 4.58
N ALA A 160 -16.30 -3.60 3.31
CA ALA A 160 -17.17 -4.56 2.64
C ALA A 160 -16.45 -5.89 2.34
N VAL A 161 -15.17 -5.83 1.95
CA VAL A 161 -14.29 -7.01 1.85
C VAL A 161 -14.14 -7.70 3.21
N LEU A 162 -13.93 -6.93 4.28
CA LEU A 162 -13.83 -7.48 5.65
C LEU A 162 -15.17 -8.05 6.16
N GLY A 163 -16.29 -7.63 5.57
CA GLY A 163 -17.64 -8.05 5.94
C GLY A 163 -18.27 -7.23 7.06
N VAL A 164 -17.76 -6.04 7.34
CA VAL A 164 -18.28 -5.13 8.37
C VAL A 164 -18.98 -3.90 7.78
N TYR A 165 -19.23 -3.89 6.47
CA TYR A 165 -19.99 -2.88 5.73
C TYR A 165 -20.73 -3.58 4.57
N SER A 166 -21.95 -3.15 4.21
CA SER A 166 -22.68 -3.78 3.09
C SER A 166 -22.16 -3.28 1.74
N TRP A 167 -21.98 -4.19 0.78
CA TRP A 167 -21.72 -3.84 -0.62
C TRP A 167 -22.80 -2.93 -1.24
N ASP A 168 -24.02 -2.96 -0.72
CA ASP A 168 -25.12 -2.11 -1.19
C ASP A 168 -24.99 -0.66 -0.69
N GLY A 169 -24.11 -0.44 0.29
CA GLY A 169 -23.76 0.87 0.83
C GLY A 169 -22.70 1.61 0.03
N MET A 170 -22.37 1.13 -1.15
CA MET A 170 -21.34 1.65 -2.02
C MET A 170 -21.92 2.06 -3.37
N ASN A 171 -21.36 3.12 -3.96
CA ASN A 171 -21.60 3.39 -5.37
C ASN A 171 -21.01 2.24 -6.22
N PRO A 172 -21.67 1.85 -7.32
CA PRO A 172 -21.29 0.65 -8.05
C PRO A 172 -19.91 0.76 -8.69
N LEU A 173 -19.10 -0.28 -8.51
CA LEU A 173 -17.86 -0.47 -9.28
C LEU A 173 -18.20 -1.40 -10.44
N THR A 174 -18.35 -0.85 -11.63
CA THR A 174 -18.95 -1.52 -12.80
C THR A 174 -17.91 -2.30 -13.62
N PRO A 175 -17.72 -3.62 -13.41
CA PRO A 175 -16.79 -4.42 -14.22
C PRO A 175 -17.18 -4.42 -15.70
N GLU A 176 -18.45 -4.17 -16.04
CA GLU A 176 -18.94 -4.19 -17.42
C GLU A 176 -18.32 -3.09 -18.30
N MET A 177 -17.76 -2.03 -17.69
CA MET A 177 -17.00 -1.01 -18.44
C MET A 177 -15.79 -1.60 -19.18
N TRP A 178 -15.23 -2.72 -18.69
CA TRP A 178 -14.12 -3.42 -19.34
C TRP A 178 -14.52 -4.17 -20.61
N LEU A 179 -15.81 -4.33 -20.88
CA LEU A 179 -16.32 -4.93 -22.12
C LEU A 179 -16.61 -3.89 -23.21
N LEU A 180 -16.51 -2.59 -22.89
CA LEU A 180 -16.78 -1.54 -23.87
C LEU A 180 -15.78 -1.63 -25.05
N PRO A 181 -16.17 -1.25 -26.27
CA PRO A 181 -15.22 -1.16 -27.36
C PRO A 181 -14.17 -0.09 -27.04
N HIS A 182 -12.90 -0.37 -27.32
CA HIS A 182 -11.87 0.66 -27.19
C HIS A 182 -12.00 1.75 -28.26
N SER A 183 -12.80 1.60 -29.30
CA SER A 183 -12.98 2.65 -30.31
C SER A 183 -13.89 3.78 -29.82
N GLY A 184 -13.38 5.01 -29.80
CA GLY A 184 -14.15 6.22 -29.47
C GLY A 184 -15.22 6.60 -30.49
N TRP A 185 -15.22 5.96 -31.67
CA TRP A 185 -16.20 6.21 -32.73
C TRP A 185 -17.65 5.95 -32.28
N THR A 186 -17.86 5.03 -31.34
CA THR A 186 -19.17 4.67 -30.79
C THR A 186 -19.67 5.64 -29.71
N GLY A 187 -18.89 6.65 -29.33
CA GLY A 187 -19.14 7.52 -28.18
C GLY A 187 -18.88 6.83 -26.84
N ILE A 188 -19.54 5.69 -26.58
CA ILE A 188 -19.39 4.92 -25.32
C ILE A 188 -17.97 4.39 -25.09
N GLY A 189 -17.19 4.16 -26.16
CA GLY A 189 -15.79 3.72 -26.04
C GLY A 189 -14.85 4.72 -25.38
N TRP A 190 -15.24 6.00 -25.25
CA TRP A 190 -14.51 6.98 -24.45
C TRP A 190 -14.53 6.68 -22.95
N LEU A 191 -15.54 5.94 -22.48
CA LEU A 191 -15.66 5.49 -21.10
C LEU A 191 -14.84 4.22 -20.81
N HIS A 192 -14.18 3.63 -21.81
CA HIS A 192 -13.41 2.41 -21.63
C HIS A 192 -12.25 2.62 -20.62
N PRO A 193 -12.15 1.81 -19.54
CA PRO A 193 -11.16 2.00 -18.47
C PRO A 193 -9.70 2.03 -18.94
N GLY A 194 -9.38 1.37 -20.06
CA GLY A 194 -8.07 1.44 -20.70
C GLY A 194 -7.60 2.86 -21.09
N ARG A 195 -8.48 3.86 -21.11
CA ARG A 195 -8.13 5.27 -21.32
C ARG A 195 -7.80 6.03 -20.05
N PHE A 196 -8.15 5.49 -18.88
CA PHE A 196 -7.93 6.18 -17.62
C PHE A 196 -6.45 6.11 -17.26
N TRP A 197 -6.02 7.06 -16.41
CA TRP A 197 -4.69 7.07 -15.82
C TRP A 197 -4.32 5.69 -15.25
N CYS A 198 -3.07 5.26 -15.42
CA CYS A 198 -2.64 3.90 -15.10
C CYS A 198 -2.94 3.49 -13.66
N HIS A 199 -2.58 4.31 -12.68
CA HIS A 199 -2.88 4.00 -11.28
C HIS A 199 -4.39 3.91 -11.01
N CYS A 200 -5.20 4.77 -11.66
CA CYS A 200 -6.65 4.71 -11.54
C CYS A 200 -7.19 3.37 -12.09
N ARG A 201 -6.91 3.04 -13.36
CA ARG A 201 -7.46 1.81 -13.95
C ARG A 201 -6.92 0.55 -13.28
N MET A 202 -5.66 0.53 -12.85
CA MET A 202 -5.06 -0.65 -12.23
C MET A 202 -5.60 -0.90 -10.82
N VAL A 203 -6.06 0.12 -10.10
CA VAL A 203 -6.76 -0.06 -8.82
C VAL A 203 -8.23 -0.43 -9.03
N TYR A 204 -8.93 0.28 -9.92
CA TYR A 204 -10.36 0.02 -10.14
C TYR A 204 -10.63 -1.30 -10.88
N LEU A 205 -9.66 -1.84 -11.63
CA LEU A 205 -9.75 -3.17 -12.26
C LEU A 205 -10.06 -4.27 -11.23
N PRO A 206 -9.16 -4.61 -10.28
CA PRO A 206 -9.41 -5.65 -9.31
C PRO A 206 -10.51 -5.25 -8.31
N MET A 207 -10.68 -3.96 -7.97
CA MET A 207 -11.81 -3.54 -7.12
C MET A 207 -13.16 -3.85 -7.78
N SER A 208 -13.30 -3.60 -9.08
CA SER A 208 -14.54 -3.91 -9.81
C SER A 208 -14.81 -5.42 -9.91
N TYR A 209 -13.75 -6.24 -10.02
CA TYR A 209 -13.86 -7.69 -9.94
C TYR A 209 -14.38 -8.14 -8.57
N VAL A 210 -13.74 -7.70 -7.48
CA VAL A 210 -14.11 -8.05 -6.10
C VAL A 210 -15.53 -7.59 -5.78
N TYR A 211 -15.88 -6.35 -6.14
CA TYR A 211 -17.24 -5.82 -6.00
C TYR A 211 -18.27 -6.65 -6.76
N GLY A 212 -17.95 -7.01 -8.02
CA GLY A 212 -18.84 -7.78 -8.87
C GLY A 212 -19.04 -9.22 -8.41
N LYS A 213 -18.04 -9.80 -7.72
CA LYS A 213 -18.12 -11.09 -7.01
C LYS A 213 -18.77 -11.01 -5.63
N ARG A 214 -18.92 -9.80 -5.05
CA ARG A 214 -19.29 -9.60 -3.64
C ARG A 214 -18.33 -10.34 -2.69
N GLY A 215 -17.02 -10.26 -2.97
CA GLY A 215 -15.99 -10.98 -2.24
C GLY A 215 -15.84 -10.48 -0.80
N THR A 216 -16.42 -11.21 0.16
CA THR A 216 -16.43 -10.84 1.57
C THR A 216 -15.85 -11.96 2.44
N CYS A 217 -15.10 -11.59 3.48
CA CYS A 217 -14.57 -12.51 4.47
C CYS A 217 -15.70 -13.22 5.22
N LYS A 218 -15.42 -14.42 5.73
CA LYS A 218 -16.37 -15.17 6.56
C LYS A 218 -16.64 -14.41 7.86
N GLU A 219 -17.90 -14.41 8.29
CA GLU A 219 -18.26 -13.84 9.58
C GLU A 219 -17.60 -14.59 10.74
N THR A 220 -17.03 -13.81 11.66
CA THR A 220 -16.37 -14.25 12.89
C THR A 220 -16.86 -13.41 14.09
N PRO A 221 -16.63 -13.87 15.34
CA PRO A 221 -16.91 -13.05 16.51
C PRO A 221 -16.23 -11.67 16.47
N LEU A 222 -15.02 -11.59 15.91
CA LEU A 222 -14.29 -10.32 15.74
C LEU A 222 -15.04 -9.38 14.79
N THR A 223 -15.46 -9.87 13.61
CA THR A 223 -16.21 -9.03 12.66
C THR A 223 -17.56 -8.60 13.23
N ALA A 224 -18.20 -9.44 14.06
CA ALA A 224 -19.44 -9.07 14.75
C ALA A 224 -19.21 -7.95 15.79
N ALA A 225 -18.12 -8.02 16.56
CA ALA A 225 -17.73 -6.96 17.49
C ALA A 225 -17.43 -5.64 16.76
N ILE A 226 -16.66 -5.69 15.67
CA ILE A 226 -16.37 -4.52 14.83
C ILE A 226 -17.66 -3.88 14.30
N ARG A 227 -18.65 -4.68 13.85
CA ARG A 227 -19.96 -4.16 13.42
C ARG A 227 -20.73 -3.48 14.56
N ALA A 228 -20.55 -3.90 15.81
CA ALA A 228 -21.18 -3.27 16.96
C ALA A 228 -20.50 -1.94 17.35
N GLU A 229 -19.20 -1.81 17.08
CA GLU A 229 -18.39 -0.66 17.49
C GLU A 229 -18.30 0.46 16.44
N LEU A 230 -18.32 0.15 15.14
CA LEU A 230 -18.05 1.13 14.08
C LEU A 230 -19.19 2.11 13.79
N TYR A 231 -20.39 1.82 14.27
CA TYR A 231 -21.60 2.53 13.86
C TYR A 231 -22.32 3.15 15.07
N PRO A 232 -22.86 4.37 14.95
CA PRO A 232 -23.65 4.99 16.02
C PRO A 232 -25.02 4.32 16.22
N MET A 233 -25.34 3.29 15.45
CA MET A 233 -26.63 2.60 15.44
C MET A 233 -26.45 1.10 15.18
N PRO A 234 -27.44 0.25 15.55
CA PRO A 234 -27.36 -1.18 15.29
C PRO A 234 -27.14 -1.48 13.80
N TYR A 235 -26.17 -2.34 13.49
CA TYR A 235 -25.76 -2.66 12.12
C TYR A 235 -26.92 -3.04 11.18
N GLY A 236 -27.87 -3.83 11.67
CA GLY A 236 -29.04 -4.27 10.90
C GLY A 236 -30.08 -3.16 10.61
N LYS A 237 -29.92 -1.96 11.18
CA LYS A 237 -30.81 -0.81 10.96
C LYS A 237 -30.21 0.26 10.05
N ILE A 238 -29.01 0.03 9.51
CA ILE A 238 -28.34 0.98 8.64
C ILE A 238 -29.04 1.04 7.28
N ASP A 239 -29.40 2.24 6.84
CA ASP A 239 -29.82 2.48 5.46
C ASP A 239 -28.59 2.53 4.55
N TRP A 240 -28.26 1.38 3.99
CA TRP A 240 -27.13 1.26 3.07
C TRP A 240 -27.32 2.09 1.80
N ASN A 241 -28.55 2.23 1.29
CA ASN A 241 -28.75 3.02 0.08
C ASN A 241 -28.41 4.50 0.31
N ALA A 242 -28.83 5.06 1.46
CA ALA A 242 -28.42 6.40 1.86
C ALA A 242 -26.90 6.50 2.09
N ALA A 243 -26.29 5.46 2.67
CA ALA A 243 -24.85 5.42 2.94
C ALA A 243 -23.98 5.51 1.67
N ARG A 244 -24.48 5.14 0.48
CA ARG A 244 -23.72 5.21 -0.79
C ARG A 244 -23.04 6.57 -1.01
N ASN A 245 -23.79 7.63 -0.72
CA ASN A 245 -23.39 9.02 -0.96
C ASN A 245 -22.94 9.77 0.29
N GLN A 246 -22.88 9.10 1.45
CA GLN A 246 -22.33 9.67 2.66
C GLN A 246 -20.80 9.66 2.61
N CYS A 247 -20.20 10.79 2.98
CA CYS A 247 -18.76 10.97 3.17
C CYS A 247 -18.59 12.07 4.21
N ALA A 248 -17.69 11.91 5.18
CA ALA A 248 -17.36 12.96 6.13
C ALA A 248 -16.89 14.19 5.35
N LYS A 249 -17.36 15.38 5.75
CA LYS A 249 -17.10 16.63 5.01
C LYS A 249 -15.61 16.93 4.96
N GLU A 250 -14.91 16.63 6.04
CA GLU A 250 -13.47 16.84 6.21
C GLU A 250 -12.63 15.95 5.27
N ASP A 251 -13.17 14.79 4.88
CA ASP A 251 -12.51 13.84 3.99
C ASP A 251 -12.89 14.05 2.51
N LEU A 252 -13.88 14.90 2.22
CA LEU A 252 -14.41 15.11 0.87
C LEU A 252 -13.63 16.18 0.11
N TYR A 253 -12.51 15.77 -0.48
CA TYR A 253 -11.68 16.67 -1.30
C TYR A 253 -12.29 16.98 -2.68
N TYR A 254 -12.95 16.00 -3.32
CA TYR A 254 -13.66 16.17 -4.59
C TYR A 254 -15.12 15.72 -4.46
N PRO A 255 -16.10 16.64 -4.57
CA PRO A 255 -17.53 16.29 -4.54
C PRO A 255 -17.95 15.41 -5.72
N HIS A 256 -18.96 14.58 -5.51
CA HIS A 256 -19.51 13.71 -6.56
C HIS A 256 -20.18 14.51 -7.69
N PRO A 257 -20.10 14.04 -8.95
CA PRO A 257 -20.91 14.57 -10.04
C PRO A 257 -22.40 14.22 -9.86
N MET A 258 -23.28 14.99 -10.52
CA MET A 258 -24.75 14.83 -10.40
C MET A 258 -25.29 13.51 -10.96
N VAL A 259 -24.56 12.87 -11.88
CA VAL A 259 -24.95 11.59 -12.50
C VAL A 259 -24.06 10.48 -11.94
N GLN A 260 -24.68 9.46 -11.35
CA GLN A 260 -24.00 8.30 -10.79
C GLN A 260 -24.51 7.02 -11.45
N ALA A 261 -23.64 6.02 -11.57
CA ALA A 261 -24.00 4.73 -12.14
C ALA A 261 -24.88 3.91 -11.17
N GLU A 262 -25.83 3.15 -11.72
CA GLU A 262 -26.67 2.21 -10.96
C GLU A 262 -26.25 0.76 -11.22
N ASN A 263 -26.46 -0.11 -10.23
CA ASN A 263 -25.98 -1.50 -10.27
C ASN A 263 -26.97 -2.47 -10.95
N VAL A 264 -27.46 -2.12 -12.13
CA VAL A 264 -28.57 -2.84 -12.79
C VAL A 264 -28.17 -4.20 -13.40
N LEU A 265 -26.87 -4.50 -13.47
CA LEU A 265 -26.32 -5.68 -14.14
C LEU A 265 -25.89 -6.81 -13.18
N MET A 266 -26.14 -6.67 -11.87
CA MET A 266 -25.90 -7.75 -10.89
C MET A 266 -26.58 -9.05 -11.31
N GLY A 267 -25.87 -10.17 -11.22
CA GLY A 267 -26.41 -11.50 -11.53
C GLY A 267 -26.62 -11.78 -13.02
N SER A 268 -26.46 -10.77 -13.89
CA SER A 268 -26.62 -10.95 -15.34
C SER A 268 -25.53 -11.83 -15.96
N PRO A 269 -25.77 -12.44 -17.15
CA PRO A 269 -24.70 -13.07 -17.93
C PRO A 269 -23.56 -12.09 -18.28
N LEU A 270 -23.89 -10.82 -18.53
CA LEU A 270 -22.92 -9.78 -18.84
C LEU A 270 -21.94 -9.56 -17.69
N ARG A 271 -22.41 -9.60 -16.44
CA ARG A 271 -21.54 -9.55 -15.25
C ARG A 271 -20.52 -10.68 -15.26
N ARG A 272 -20.91 -11.91 -15.61
CA ARG A 272 -19.98 -13.05 -15.65
C ARG A 272 -18.89 -12.85 -16.70
N TRP A 273 -19.25 -12.35 -17.89
CA TRP A 273 -18.27 -12.03 -18.93
C TRP A 273 -17.34 -10.91 -18.53
N ALA A 274 -17.89 -9.87 -17.89
CA ALA A 274 -17.10 -8.74 -17.41
C ALA A 274 -16.09 -9.16 -16.33
N LEU A 275 -16.50 -10.02 -15.40
CA LEU A 275 -15.60 -10.59 -14.39
C LEU A 275 -14.50 -11.45 -15.02
N ALA A 276 -14.81 -12.22 -16.06
CA ALA A 276 -13.80 -13.00 -16.79
C ALA A 276 -12.78 -12.09 -17.49
N GLU A 277 -13.24 -11.02 -18.16
CA GLU A 277 -12.33 -10.05 -18.80
C GLU A 277 -11.48 -9.29 -17.77
N CYS A 278 -12.07 -8.90 -16.64
CA CYS A 278 -11.32 -8.29 -15.54
C CYS A 278 -10.21 -9.24 -15.05
N MET A 279 -10.53 -10.50 -14.81
CA MET A 279 -9.56 -11.47 -14.30
C MET A 279 -8.44 -11.78 -15.29
N LYS A 280 -8.75 -11.81 -16.60
CA LYS A 280 -7.74 -11.90 -17.65
C LYS A 280 -6.76 -10.73 -17.61
N HIS A 281 -7.24 -9.50 -17.40
CA HIS A 281 -6.36 -8.34 -17.24
C HIS A 281 -5.55 -8.36 -15.93
N ILE A 282 -6.13 -8.87 -14.84
CA ILE A 282 -5.43 -9.07 -13.56
C ILE A 282 -4.26 -10.04 -13.75
N HIS A 283 -4.52 -11.24 -14.29
CA HIS A 283 -3.44 -12.20 -14.58
C HIS A 283 -2.38 -11.64 -15.53
N TYR A 284 -2.79 -10.86 -16.54
CA TYR A 284 -1.85 -10.23 -17.46
C TYR A 284 -0.92 -9.23 -16.75
N GLU A 285 -1.44 -8.40 -15.84
CA GLU A 285 -0.62 -7.51 -15.01
C GLU A 285 0.33 -8.31 -14.12
N ASP A 286 -0.21 -9.31 -13.40
CA ASP A 286 0.56 -10.17 -12.50
C ASP A 286 1.72 -10.84 -13.25
N GLU A 287 1.48 -11.38 -14.44
CA GLU A 287 2.50 -12.05 -15.25
C GLU A 287 3.54 -11.05 -15.77
N ASN A 288 3.12 -9.89 -16.27
CA ASN A 288 4.01 -8.87 -16.83
C ASN A 288 4.91 -8.22 -15.78
N THR A 289 4.36 -7.94 -14.61
CA THR A 289 5.10 -7.30 -13.50
C THR A 289 5.76 -8.31 -12.58
N ARG A 290 5.56 -9.61 -12.85
CA ARG A 290 6.02 -10.70 -12.00
C ARG A 290 5.45 -10.55 -10.61
N TYR A 291 4.15 -10.31 -10.47
CA TYR A 291 3.41 -10.26 -9.20
C TYR A 291 3.92 -9.14 -8.25
N VAL A 292 4.50 -8.08 -8.80
CA VAL A 292 4.89 -6.86 -8.06
C VAL A 292 3.83 -5.78 -8.26
N ASP A 293 3.28 -5.72 -9.47
CA ASP A 293 2.38 -4.70 -10.00
C ASP A 293 2.95 -3.28 -10.00
N ILE A 294 2.14 -2.33 -10.49
CA ILE A 294 2.48 -0.90 -10.55
C ILE A 294 2.54 -0.23 -9.17
N GLY A 295 1.87 -0.76 -8.14
CA GLY A 295 1.92 -0.17 -6.79
C GLY A 295 1.22 -0.99 -5.70
N PRO A 296 1.40 -0.60 -4.43
CA PRO A 296 0.99 -1.43 -3.30
C PRO A 296 -0.52 -1.65 -3.22
N VAL A 297 -1.32 -0.63 -3.56
CA VAL A 297 -2.79 -0.72 -3.53
C VAL A 297 -3.29 -1.73 -4.55
N ASN A 298 -2.82 -1.65 -5.80
CA ASN A 298 -3.29 -2.56 -6.82
C ASN A 298 -2.78 -3.99 -6.54
N LYS A 299 -1.53 -4.14 -6.10
CA LYS A 299 -0.92 -5.40 -5.66
C LYS A 299 -1.79 -6.18 -4.68
N VAL A 300 -2.23 -5.55 -3.59
CA VAL A 300 -2.99 -6.26 -2.56
C VAL A 300 -4.40 -6.65 -3.03
N ILE A 301 -5.00 -5.86 -3.93
CA ILE A 301 -6.35 -6.15 -4.45
C ILE A 301 -6.27 -7.18 -5.59
N ASN A 302 -5.23 -7.19 -6.44
CA ASN A 302 -4.97 -8.27 -7.40
C ASN A 302 -4.78 -9.59 -6.67
N MET A 303 -3.95 -9.62 -5.62
CA MET A 303 -3.76 -10.80 -4.77
C MET A 303 -5.10 -11.32 -4.20
N LEU A 304 -5.95 -10.42 -3.68
CA LEU A 304 -7.29 -10.77 -3.21
C LEU A 304 -8.17 -11.32 -4.34
N ALA A 305 -8.14 -10.71 -5.52
CA ALA A 305 -8.90 -11.16 -6.68
C ALA A 305 -8.49 -12.58 -7.11
N CYS A 306 -7.18 -12.87 -7.18
CA CYS A 306 -6.68 -14.21 -7.47
C CYS A 306 -7.08 -15.22 -6.39
N TRP A 307 -7.05 -14.82 -5.10
CA TRP A 307 -7.52 -15.69 -4.01
C TRP A 307 -9.02 -15.99 -4.12
N LEU A 308 -9.83 -15.00 -4.51
CA LEU A 308 -11.28 -15.19 -4.74
C LEU A 308 -11.59 -16.03 -5.99
N GLU A 309 -10.68 -16.07 -6.96
CA GLU A 309 -10.80 -16.96 -8.12
C GLU A 309 -10.47 -18.41 -7.74
N ASP A 310 -9.28 -18.63 -7.16
CA ASP A 310 -8.82 -19.92 -6.67
C ASP A 310 -7.81 -19.73 -5.52
N PRO A 311 -8.21 -19.98 -4.26
CA PRO A 311 -7.32 -19.91 -3.10
C PRO A 311 -6.09 -20.82 -3.17
N ASN A 312 -6.17 -21.90 -3.97
CA ASN A 312 -5.09 -22.87 -4.15
C ASN A 312 -4.33 -22.66 -5.47
N GLY A 313 -4.69 -21.64 -6.24
CA GLY A 313 -4.14 -21.33 -7.54
C GLY A 313 -2.67 -20.93 -7.48
N GLU A 314 -1.92 -21.25 -8.53
CA GLU A 314 -0.53 -20.82 -8.67
C GLU A 314 -0.36 -19.28 -8.66
N PRO A 315 -1.26 -18.47 -9.26
CA PRO A 315 -1.17 -17.01 -9.15
C PRO A 315 -1.11 -16.52 -7.69
N TYR A 316 -2.03 -16.96 -6.83
CA TYR A 316 -2.05 -16.60 -5.41
C TYR A 316 -0.77 -17.04 -4.68
N LYS A 317 -0.26 -18.23 -4.98
CA LYS A 317 0.98 -18.74 -4.37
C LYS A 317 2.23 -17.96 -4.79
N LYS A 318 2.25 -17.31 -5.95
CA LYS A 318 3.37 -16.48 -6.42
C LYS A 318 3.36 -15.07 -5.80
N TRP A 319 2.22 -14.64 -5.27
CA TRP A 319 2.10 -13.38 -4.53
C TRP A 319 2.82 -13.38 -3.18
N VAL A 320 2.62 -14.43 -2.38
CA VAL A 320 3.08 -14.53 -0.98
C VAL A 320 4.56 -14.15 -0.80
N PRO A 321 5.51 -14.64 -1.62
CA PRO A 321 6.94 -14.32 -1.46
C PRO A 321 7.30 -12.86 -1.74
N ARG A 322 6.36 -12.06 -2.27
CA ARG A 322 6.56 -10.64 -2.61
C ARG A 322 5.86 -9.71 -1.63
N LEU A 323 5.30 -10.23 -0.54
CA LEU A 323 4.81 -9.43 0.59
C LEU A 323 5.96 -8.93 1.47
N VAL A 324 7.09 -9.64 1.49
CA VAL A 324 8.28 -9.21 2.24
C VAL A 324 9.02 -8.04 1.57
N GLU A 325 8.65 -7.70 0.33
CA GLU A 325 9.20 -6.56 -0.44
C GLU A 325 8.51 -5.24 -0.07
N THR A 326 7.36 -5.31 0.60
CA THR A 326 6.76 -4.14 1.26
C THR A 326 7.35 -4.02 2.66
N PRO A 327 7.96 -2.89 3.03
CA PRO A 327 8.40 -2.66 4.40
C PRO A 327 7.22 -2.85 5.35
N GLY A 328 7.42 -3.68 6.38
CA GLY A 328 6.46 -3.86 7.47
C GLY A 328 6.50 -2.71 8.47
#